data_AF-A0A2S0LCR2-F1
#
_entry.id   AF-A0A2S0LCR2-F1
#
_cell.length_a   1.000
_cell.length_b   1.000
_cell.length_c   1.000
_cell.angle_alpha   90.00
_cell.angle_beta   90.00
_cell.angle_gamma   90.00
#
_symmetry.space_group_name_H-M   'P 1'
#
loop_
_entity.id
_entity.type
_entity.pdbx_description
1 polymer ?
#
loop_
_entity_poly.entity_id
_entity_poly.type
_entity_poly.pdbx_seq_one_letter_code
_entity_poly.pdbx_strand_id
1 'polypeptide(L)' 'MDNQKVNTEMKNYQKIPQILSFLDEEGTDKMQEQIQTNYKQVKLDIVKLIKNELEHIENDSNLAHFQTSYK' A
#
# COMPACT_ATOMS: atom_id res chain seq x y z
N MET A 1 -32.68 -17.37 33.22
CA MET A 1 -31.57 -17.86 32.38
C MET A 1 -31.55 -17.06 31.09
N ASP A 2 -30.54 -16.21 30.89
CA ASP A 2 -30.32 -15.44 29.65
C ASP A 2 -29.89 -16.31 28.45
N ASN A 3 -29.76 -17.63 28.65
CA ASN A 3 -29.26 -18.57 27.65
C ASN A 3 -30.09 -18.61 26.36
N GLN A 4 -31.41 -18.35 26.41
CA GLN A 4 -32.22 -18.28 25.19
C GLN A 4 -31.90 -17.04 24.34
N LYS A 5 -31.61 -15.90 24.98
CA LYS A 5 -31.23 -14.66 24.31
C LYS A 5 -29.87 -14.81 23.64
N VAL A 6 -28.89 -15.31 24.40
CA VAL A 6 -27.52 -15.57 23.89
C VAL A 6 -27.54 -16.55 22.71
N ASN A 7 -28.34 -17.62 22.77
CA ASN A 7 -28.47 -18.57 21.66
C ASN A 7 -29.07 -17.93 20.40
N THR A 8 -30.05 -17.02 20.58
CA THR A 8 -30.69 -16.33 19.46
C THR A 8 -29.72 -15.35 18.81
N GLU A 9 -28.92 -14.64 19.61
CA GLU A 9 -27.86 -13.74 19.15
C GLU A 9 -26.73 -14.49 18.43
N MET A 10 -26.28 -15.64 18.96
CA MET A 10 -25.27 -16.49 18.30
C MET A 10 -25.75 -17.03 16.95
N LYS A 11 -27.02 -17.40 16.82
CA LYS A 11 -27.60 -17.87 15.54
C LYS A 11 -27.59 -16.79 14.45
N ASN A 12 -27.68 -15.53 14.84
CA ASN A 12 -27.69 -14.39 13.93
C ASN A 12 -26.30 -13.77 13.74
N TYR A 13 -25.27 -14.29 14.42
CA TYR A 13 -23.92 -13.78 14.30
C TYR A 13 -23.36 -14.08 12.90
N GLN A 14 -23.01 -13.02 12.19
CA GLN A 14 -22.24 -13.13 10.95
C GLN A 14 -20.81 -12.69 11.21
N LYS A 15 -19.85 -13.55 10.87
CA LYS A 15 -18.44 -13.23 10.99
C LYS A 15 -18.11 -12.06 10.08
N ILE A 16 -17.39 -11.06 10.59
CA ILE A 16 -16.90 -9.95 9.78
C ILE A 16 -16.02 -10.55 8.67
N PRO A 17 -16.29 -10.22 7.39
CA PRO A 17 -15.46 -10.71 6.30
C PRO A 17 -14.05 -10.16 6.43
N GLN A 18 -13.07 -11.02 6.19
CA GLN A 18 -11.68 -10.61 6.17
C GLN A 18 -11.41 -9.85 4.86
N ILE A 19 -11.10 -8.55 4.97
CA ILE A 19 -10.86 -7.67 3.82
C ILE A 19 -9.47 -7.92 3.20
N LEU A 20 -8.49 -8.24 4.04
CA LEU A 20 -7.11 -8.48 3.64
C LEU A 20 -6.51 -9.61 4.48
N SER A 21 -5.76 -10.49 3.83
CA SER A 21 -4.99 -11.56 4.48
C SER A 21 -3.52 -11.32 4.30
N PHE A 22 -2.78 -11.38 5.40
CA PHE A 22 -1.33 -11.47 5.39
C PHE A 22 -0.84 -12.92 5.35
N LEU A 23 -1.75 -13.88 5.34
CA LEU A 23 -1.39 -15.29 5.19
C LEU A 23 -1.18 -15.63 3.72
N ASP A 24 -0.14 -16.41 3.43
CA ASP A 24 0.06 -17.04 2.13
C ASP A 24 -0.81 -18.30 1.94
N GLU A 25 -0.62 -19.01 0.83
CA GLU A 25 -1.40 -20.20 0.44
C GLU A 25 -1.26 -21.34 1.45
N GLU A 26 -0.13 -21.41 2.16
CA GLU A 26 0.17 -22.38 3.21
C GLU A 26 -0.30 -21.93 4.61
N GLY A 27 -0.82 -20.70 4.73
CA GLY A 27 -1.28 -20.14 6.01
C GLY A 27 -0.18 -19.49 6.85
N THR A 28 0.98 -19.20 6.26
CA THR A 28 2.12 -18.56 6.93
C THR A 28 1.96 -17.04 6.93
N ASP A 29 2.26 -16.38 8.06
CA ASP A 29 2.19 -14.91 8.17
C ASP A 29 3.31 -14.22 7.37
N LYS A 30 2.91 -13.43 6.37
CA LYS A 30 3.75 -12.62 5.48
C LYS A 30 3.67 -11.13 5.75
N MET A 31 3.06 -10.69 6.85
CA MET A 31 2.82 -9.28 7.14
C MET A 31 4.09 -8.42 7.04
N GLN A 32 5.17 -8.86 7.69
CA GLN A 32 6.44 -8.12 7.69
C GLN A 32 7.09 -8.08 6.31
N GLU A 33 7.08 -9.20 5.59
CA GLU A 33 7.65 -9.30 4.24
C GLU A 33 6.91 -8.38 3.27
N GLN A 34 5.57 -8.37 3.31
CA GLN A 34 4.74 -7.53 2.47
C GLN A 34 4.94 -6.05 2.79
N ILE A 35 5.00 -5.65 4.07
CA ILE A 35 5.25 -4.25 4.45
C ILE A 35 6.63 -3.80 3.93
N GLN A 36 7.67 -4.61 4.13
CA GLN A 36 9.01 -4.26 3.67
C GLN A 36 9.11 -4.18 2.15
N THR A 37 8.46 -5.09 1.44
CA THR A 37 8.44 -5.10 -0.03
C THR A 37 7.73 -3.87 -0.57
N ASN A 38 6.55 -3.53 -0.03
CA ASN A 38 5.83 -2.32 -0.40
C ASN A 38 6.66 -1.07 -0.16
N TYR A 39 7.27 -0.94 1.03
CA TYR A 39 8.10 0.22 1.34
C TYR A 39 9.27 0.38 0.36
N LYS A 40 9.98 -0.72 0.06
CA LYS A 40 11.08 -0.71 -0.91
C LYS A 40 10.60 -0.33 -2.31
N GLN A 41 9.50 -0.92 -2.76
CA GLN A 41 8.95 -0.68 -4.10
C GLN A 41 8.54 0.78 -4.27
N VAL A 42 7.74 1.32 -3.34
CA VAL A 42 7.33 2.73 -3.36
C VAL A 42 8.56 3.65 -3.38
N LYS A 43 9.58 3.37 -2.57
CA LYS A 43 10.80 4.18 -2.56
C LYS A 43 11.51 4.16 -3.92
N LEU A 44 11.64 2.99 -4.54
CA LEU A 44 12.26 2.86 -5.87
C LEU A 44 11.45 3.59 -6.94
N ASP A 45 10.12 3.47 -6.90
CA ASP A 45 9.23 4.11 -7.86
C ASP A 45 9.33 5.64 -7.78
N ILE A 46 9.39 6.20 -6.57
CA ILE A 46 9.55 7.65 -6.37
C ILE A 46 10.91 8.14 -6.88
N VAL A 47 11.99 7.41 -6.61
CA VAL A 47 13.33 7.79 -7.12
C VAL A 47 13.36 7.74 -8.64
N LYS A 48 12.76 6.70 -9.24
CA LYS A 48 12.66 6.57 -10.70
C LYS A 48 11.82 7.69 -11.31
N LEU A 49 10.69 8.02 -10.70
CA LEU A 49 9.84 9.12 -11.12
C LEU A 49 10.62 10.43 -11.12
N ILE A 50 11.28 10.78 -10.02
CA ILE A 50 12.09 12.01 -9.92
C ILE A 50 13.15 12.05 -11.02
N LYS A 51 13.86 10.94 -11.24
CA LYS A 51 14.89 10.88 -12.29
C LYS A 51 14.30 11.13 -13.68
N ASN A 52 13.19 10.47 -14.01
CA ASN A 52 12.51 10.65 -15.29
C ASN A 52 12.02 12.09 -15.47
N GLU A 53 11.49 12.71 -14.43
CA GLU A 53 11.03 14.11 -14.48
C GLU A 53 12.21 15.09 -14.66
N LEU A 54 13.36 14.83 -14.03
CA LEU A 54 14.56 15.63 -14.26
C LEU A 54 15.04 15.52 -15.71
N GLU A 55 15.09 14.31 -16.27
CA GLU A 55 15.41 14.09 -17.68
C GLU A 55 14.39 14.76 -18.61
N HIS A 56 13.09 14.73 -18.26
CA HIS A 56 12.06 15.41 -19.02
C HIS A 56 12.24 16.94 -19.01
N ILE A 57 12.51 17.53 -17.84
CA ILE A 57 12.76 18.97 -17.68
C ILE A 57 14.02 19.41 -18.44
N GLU A 58 15.07 18.59 -18.46
CA GLU A 58 16.30 18.86 -19.24
C GLU A 58 16.04 18.92 -20.74
N ASN A 59 15.17 18.04 -21.24
CA ASN A 59 14.94 17.88 -22.67
C ASN A 59 13.82 18.78 -23.21
N ASP A 60 12.98 19.37 -22.35
CA ASP A 60 11.93 20.31 -22.74
C ASP A 60 12.41 21.77 -22.62
N SER A 61 12.60 22.42 -23.77
CA SER A 61 12.97 23.83 -23.87
C SER A 61 12.02 24.79 -23.13
N ASN A 62 10.75 24.42 -22.94
CA ASN A 62 9.78 25.23 -22.18
C ASN A 62 9.93 25.07 -20.66
N LEU A 63 10.57 23.98 -20.20
CA LEU A 63 10.79 23.68 -18.78
C LEU A 63 12.23 23.96 -18.34
N ALA A 64 13.16 24.18 -19.27
CA ALA A 64 14.57 24.47 -18.99
C ALA A 64 14.79 25.66 -18.01
N HIS A 65 13.87 26.63 -17.95
CA HIS A 65 13.97 27.74 -16.99
C HIS A 65 13.95 27.27 -15.52
N PHE A 66 13.27 26.17 -15.19
CA PHE A 66 13.23 25.61 -13.83
C PHE A 66 14.61 25.20 -13.31
N GLN A 67 15.55 24.85 -14.20
CA GLN A 67 16.92 24.51 -13.81
C GLN A 67 17.76 25.73 -13.41
N THR A 68 17.41 26.90 -13.93
CA THR A 68 18.19 28.14 -13.70
C THR A 68 17.86 28.75 -12.33
N SER A 69 16.67 28.47 -11.78
CA SER A 69 16.19 29.04 -10.51
C SER A 69 16.79 28.40 -9.25
N TYR A 70 17.60 27.35 -9.36
CA TYR A 70 18.26 26.66 -8.23
C TYR A 70 19.79 26.82 -8.20
N LYS A 71 20.36 27.75 -8.98
CA LYS A 71 21.78 28.11 -8.91
C LYS A 71 22.05 29.23 -7.90
#